data_AF-A0A961T4N7-F1
#
_entry.id   AF-A0A961T4N7-F1
#
_cell.length_a   1.000
_cell.length_b   1.000
_cell.length_c   1.000
_cell.angle_alpha   90.00
_cell.angle_beta   90.00
_cell.angle_gamma   90.00
#
_symmetry.space_group_name_H-M   'P 1'
#
loop_
_entity.id
_entity.type
_entity.pdbx_description
1 polymer ?
#
loop_
_entity_poly.entity_id
_entity_poly.type
_entity_poly.pdbx_seq_one_letter_code
_entity_poly.pdbx_strand_id
1 'polypeptide(L)' 'MTEKTEIAVVIVAAGRGERAGQSKEGPKQYRTIGGQPVMRRTVAAFAAAPGIGRIVIAIHRDDAALFNEAIG' A
#
# COMPACT_ATOMS: atom_id res chain seq x y z
N MET A 1 -27.77 3.78 -12.64
CA MET A 1 -26.53 3.54 -13.41
C MET A 1 -25.40 4.00 -12.52
N THR A 2 -24.71 3.08 -11.83
CA THR A 2 -23.56 3.42 -11.00
C THR A 2 -22.46 3.90 -11.94
N GLU A 3 -22.12 5.20 -11.88
CA GLU A 3 -21.00 5.72 -12.64
C GLU A 3 -19.75 4.91 -12.31
N LYS A 4 -19.17 4.31 -13.35
CA LYS A 4 -17.92 3.60 -13.27
C LYS A 4 -16.87 4.66 -13.04
N THR A 5 -16.26 4.70 -11.87
CA THR A 5 -15.21 5.67 -11.56
C THR A 5 -14.05 5.48 -12.55
N GLU A 6 -13.76 6.53 -13.31
CA GLU A 6 -12.88 6.51 -14.50
C GLU A 6 -11.40 6.24 -14.17
N ILE A 7 -10.97 6.47 -12.93
CA ILE A 7 -9.56 6.45 -12.55
C ILE A 7 -9.20 5.16 -11.81
N ALA A 8 -8.16 4.48 -12.29
CA ALA A 8 -7.52 3.37 -11.58
C ALA A 8 -6.14 3.79 -11.05
N VAL A 9 -5.76 3.26 -9.89
CA VAL A 9 -4.47 3.49 -9.23
C VAL A 9 -3.68 2.20 -9.21
N VAL A 10 -2.39 2.29 -9.56
CA VAL A 10 -1.42 1.21 -9.37
C VAL A 10 -0.40 1.67 -8.33
N ILE A 11 -0.34 0.97 -7.19
CA ILE A 11 0.63 1.21 -6.13
C ILE A 11 1.72 0.14 -6.25
N VAL A 12 2.93 0.55 -6.65
CA VAL A 12 4.07 -0.37 -6.79
C VAL A 12 4.85 -0.40 -5.47
N ALA A 13 4.70 -1.49 -4.74
CA ALA A 13 5.31 -1.72 -3.43
C ALA A 13 6.01 -3.09 -3.34
N ALA A 14 6.49 -3.60 -4.47
CA ALA A 14 7.22 -4.87 -4.53
C ALA A 14 8.71 -4.75 -4.17
N GLY A 15 9.20 -3.52 -4.01
CA GLY A 15 10.59 -3.27 -3.64
C GLY A 15 10.87 -3.56 -2.17
N ARG A 16 12.11 -3.95 -1.85
CA ARG A 16 12.56 -4.21 -0.48
C ARG A 16 12.95 -2.94 0.30
N GLY A 17 13.21 -1.84 -0.41
CA GLY A 17 13.53 -0.56 0.22
C GLY A 17 14.86 -0.53 0.96
N GLU A 18 15.86 -1.29 0.52
CA GLU A 18 17.15 -1.48 1.21
C GLU A 18 17.91 -0.18 1.50
N ARG A 19 17.78 0.83 0.63
CA ARG A 19 18.36 2.16 0.85
C ARG A 19 17.69 2.96 1.98
N ALA A 20 16.47 2.59 2.39
CA ALA A 20 15.77 3.20 3.52
C ALA A 20 16.24 2.61 4.87
N GLY A 21 17.42 1.98 4.89
CA GLY A 21 17.97 1.30 6.05
C GLY A 21 17.30 -0.04 6.33
N GLN A 22 18.04 -0.93 7.00
CA GLN A 22 17.48 -2.17 7.53
C GLN A 22 16.62 -1.86 8.76
N SER A 23 15.50 -2.56 8.91
CA SER A 23 14.62 -2.44 10.08
C SER A 23 14.11 -3.80 10.50
N LYS A 24 13.87 -3.96 11.80
CA LYS A 24 13.19 -5.14 12.37
C LYS A 24 11.76 -5.29 11.86
N GLU A 25 11.13 -4.18 11.47
CA GLU A 25 9.78 -4.14 10.88
C GLU A 25 9.76 -4.54 9.39
N GLY A 26 10.92 -4.88 8.80
CA GLY A 26 10.99 -5.37 7.42
C GLY A 26 10.98 -4.26 6.34
N PRO A 27 10.43 -4.53 5.14
CA PRO A 27 10.39 -3.59 4.02
C PRO A 27 9.69 -2.28 4.35
N LYS A 28 10.16 -1.16 3.76
CA LYS A 28 9.74 0.19 4.15
C LYS A 28 8.24 0.46 4.05
N GLN A 29 7.54 -0.20 3.13
CA GLN A 29 6.10 -0.02 2.91
C GLN A 29 5.25 -0.57 4.06
N TYR A 30 5.76 -1.53 4.83
CA TYR A 30 5.04 -2.13 5.96
C TYR A 30 5.41 -1.48 7.29
N ARG A 31 6.48 -0.69 7.33
CA ARG A 31 6.91 0.01 8.54
C ARG A 31 5.90 1.03 9.00
N THR A 32 5.85 1.23 10.31
CA THR A 32 4.93 2.15 10.94
C THR A 32 5.54 3.54 11.08
N ILE A 33 4.78 4.58 10.70
CA ILE A 33 5.11 5.97 10.96
C ILE A 33 3.92 6.63 11.66
N GLY A 34 4.09 6.98 12.94
CA GLY A 34 3.02 7.52 13.76
C GLY A 34 1.88 6.53 13.99
N GLY A 35 2.21 5.27 14.31
CA GLY A 35 1.23 4.23 14.66
C GLY A 35 0.50 3.58 13.47
N GLN A 36 0.72 4.05 12.24
CA GLN A 36 0.10 3.50 11.04
C GLN A 36 1.15 3.01 10.02
N PRO A 37 0.99 1.80 9.43
CA PRO A 37 1.82 1.35 8.33
C PRO A 37 1.75 2.32 7.15
N VAL A 38 2.90 2.57 6.51
CA VAL A 38 2.98 3.45 5.32
C VAL A 38 1.99 3.00 4.25
N MET A 39 1.94 1.69 3.97
CA MET A 39 1.03 1.09 3.01
C MET A 39 -0.44 1.42 3.31
N ARG A 40 -0.87 1.29 4.58
CA ARG A 40 -2.25 1.61 5.00
C ARG A 40 -2.57 3.07 4.74
N ARG A 41 -1.65 3.97 5.10
CA ARG A 41 -1.83 5.41 4.92
C ARG A 41 -1.97 5.76 3.43
N THR A 42 -1.17 5.14 2.56
CA THR A 42 -1.26 5.34 1.10
C THR A 42 -2.58 4.83 0.53
N VAL A 43 -3.01 3.62 0.89
CA VAL A 43 -4.27 3.05 0.38
C VAL A 43 -5.47 3.87 0.85
N ALA A 44 -5.49 4.27 2.13
CA ALA A 44 -6.58 5.09 2.66
C ALA A 44 -6.70 6.45 1.94
N ALA A 45 -5.59 7.08 1.57
CA ALA A 45 -5.60 8.34 0.84
C ALA A 45 -6.27 8.20 -0.54
N PHE A 46 -5.95 7.15 -1.30
CA PHE A 46 -6.57 6.91 -2.60
C PHE A 46 -8.01 6.40 -2.48
N ALA A 47 -8.31 5.55 -1.49
CA ALA A 47 -9.68 5.06 -1.27
C ALA A 47 -10.65 6.19 -0.88
N ALA A 48 -10.16 7.26 -0.24
CA ALA A 48 -10.96 8.42 0.12
C ALA A 48 -11.12 9.44 -1.03
N ALA A 49 -10.38 9.30 -2.13
CA ALA A 49 -10.41 10.26 -3.22
C ALA A 49 -11.59 10.01 -4.17
N PRO A 50 -12.40 11.03 -4.49
CA PRO A 50 -13.48 10.88 -5.46
C PRO A 50 -12.90 10.58 -6.86
N GLY A 51 -13.60 9.78 -7.64
CA GLY A 51 -13.17 9.43 -9.01
C GLY A 51 -12.33 8.16 -9.12
N ILE A 52 -11.82 7.62 -8.01
CA ILE A 52 -11.00 6.40 -8.00
C ILE A 52 -11.89 5.16 -7.87
N GLY A 53 -11.81 4.26 -8.84
CA GLY A 53 -12.65 3.06 -8.91
C GLY A 53 -11.92 1.75 -8.65
N ARG A 54 -10.63 1.68 -8.96
CA ARG A 54 -9.83 0.48 -8.76
C ARG A 54 -8.46 0.83 -8.21
N ILE A 55 -8.05 0.14 -7.16
CA ILE A 55 -6.69 0.20 -6.61
C ILE A 55 -6.07 -1.18 -6.78
N VAL A 56 -4.93 -1.24 -7.47
CA VAL A 56 -4.13 -2.46 -7.65
C VAL A 56 -2.79 -2.24 -6.97
N ILE A 57 -2.38 -3.18 -6.13
CA ILE A 57 -1.14 -3.07 -5.35
C ILE A 57 -0.22 -4.20 -5.78
N ALA A 58 0.93 -3.86 -6.35
CA ALA A 58 1.97 -4.82 -6.65
C ALA A 58 2.86 -5.00 -5.41
N ILE A 59 2.93 -6.21 -4.88
CA ILE A 59 3.76 -6.58 -3.73
C ILE A 59 4.85 -7.56 -4.14
N HIS A 60 5.87 -7.73 -3.30
CA HIS A 60 6.84 -8.79 -3.48
C HIS A 60 6.15 -10.13 -3.27
N ARG A 61 6.55 -11.18 -4.01
CA ARG A 61 5.84 -12.47 -3.99
C ARG A 61 5.76 -13.07 -2.57
N ASP A 62 6.77 -12.80 -1.74
CA ASP A 62 6.90 -13.36 -0.39
C ASP A 62 6.25 -12.47 0.70
N ASP A 63 5.75 -11.29 0.35
CA ASP A 63 5.28 -10.29 1.33
C ASP A 63 3.76 -10.38 1.58
N ALA A 64 3.08 -11.46 1.17
CA ALA A 64 1.62 -11.59 1.29
C ALA A 64 1.14 -11.45 2.75
N ALA A 65 1.86 -12.05 3.71
CA ALA A 65 1.54 -11.94 5.13
C ALA A 65 1.72 -10.51 5.66
N LEU A 66 2.87 -9.89 5.35
CA LEU A 66 3.17 -8.49 5.72
C LEU A 66 2.16 -7.51 5.13
N PHE A 67 1.72 -7.76 3.89
CA PHE A 67 0.70 -6.96 3.23
C PHE A 67 -0.65 -7.04 3.94
N ASN A 68 -1.11 -8.26 4.26
CA ASN A 68 -2.37 -8.44 4.96
C ASN A 68 -2.36 -7.80 6.35
N GLU A 69 -1.25 -7.93 7.10
CA GLU A 69 -1.07 -7.26 8.39
C GLU A 69 -1.11 -5.73 8.26
N ALA A 70 -0.44 -5.19 7.25
CA ALA A 70 -0.38 -3.74 7.07
C ALA A 70 -1.71 -3.11 6.63
N ILE A 71 -2.54 -3.83 5.87
CA ILE A 71 -3.82 -3.33 5.36
C ILE A 71 -5.00 -3.59 6.30
N GLY A 72 -4.94 -4.67 7.10
CA GLY A 72 -6.03 -5.19 7.96
C GLY A 72 -6.73 -4.15 8.83
#